data_AF-A0A657HRQ9-F1
#
_entry.id   AF-A0A657HRQ9-F1
#
_cell.length_a   1.000
_cell.length_b   1.000
_cell.length_c   1.000
_cell.angle_alpha   90.00
_cell.angle_beta   90.00
_cell.angle_gamma   90.00
#
_symmetry.space_group_name_H-M   'P 1'
#
loop_
_entity.id
_entity.type
_entity.pdbx_description
1 polymer ?
#
loop_
_entity_poly.entity_id
_entity_poly.type
_entity_poly.pdbx_seq_one_letter_code
_entity_poly.pdbx_strand_id
1 'polypeptide(L)'
;MNRIFKVLWNAATGTFIVTSETAKSRGKKSGRRKLAVSALISLSSIMVSADALANAGKDTGKGIGTEDGWIAIGEGAEADSTITTKEKVAEDPSKGYVAGAGIAIGYYSKASGDSSTALGGYSLAESIGSVALGAGAHTTSTAKYSMAVGTNAVASNLYAVALGTNANASGKNSIALGRDTISSAERSLTVGLGANAASLDSMAFGYNTSVTSDAANGIAFGSGAVTSAKNSVAIGSNSTATEENVVSVGSDALKRKIVNVGNGAISESSTDAVNGSQLFAIDEKVSQNTTNITANTTSINQNSTDIATNTASIDQNTTDIATNTTNINSLSDSVSTLTDDALLWDANSGAFSANHSGSDSKIINVAAGDLSEDSTDAVNGSQLFAIDEKVSQNTTNIAANTTSISQNTTNIAANTASIDQNSTDIAANTASIDQNSTDIATNTASIDQNTTDIATNT
;
A
#
# COMPACT_ATOMS: atom_id res chain seq x y z
N MET A 1 27.47 80.91 40.76
CA MET A 1 27.46 81.34 42.19
C MET A 1 26.24 80.74 42.87
N ASN A 2 26.39 79.62 43.57
CA ASN A 2 25.31 79.04 44.38
C ASN A 2 25.26 79.73 45.73
N ARG A 3 24.23 80.54 45.99
CA ARG A 3 23.94 81.05 47.35
C ARG A 3 23.10 79.99 48.06
N ILE A 4 23.74 79.23 48.96
CA ILE A 4 23.07 78.22 49.78
C ILE A 4 22.27 78.96 50.86
N PHE A 5 20.97 78.68 50.98
CA PHE A 5 20.12 79.16 52.06
C PHE A 5 19.70 77.96 52.92
N LYS A 6 19.70 78.10 54.25
CA LYS A 6 19.14 77.11 55.17
C LYS A 6 17.73 77.54 55.57
N VAL A 7 16.79 76.60 55.50
CA VAL A 7 15.42 76.78 55.97
C VAL A 7 15.34 76.30 57.41
N LEU A 8 14.86 77.15 58.31
CA LEU A 8 14.72 76.85 59.74
C LEU A 8 13.25 76.98 60.14
N TRP A 9 12.75 76.03 60.93
CA TRP A 9 11.40 76.08 61.50
C TRP A 9 11.39 76.99 62.74
N ASN A 10 10.52 78.01 62.76
CA ASN A 10 10.34 78.86 63.93
C ASN A 10 9.08 78.46 64.71
N ALA A 11 9.27 77.78 65.84
CA ALA A 11 8.17 77.26 66.67
C ALA A 11 7.31 78.34 67.34
N ALA A 12 7.79 79.58 67.47
CA ALA A 12 7.02 80.66 68.10
C ALA A 12 6.02 81.34 67.15
N THR A 13 6.20 81.19 65.83
CA THR A 13 5.34 81.80 64.80
C THR A 13 4.70 80.79 63.85
N GLY A 14 5.05 79.50 63.97
CA GLY A 14 4.46 78.42 63.18
C GLY A 14 4.80 78.46 61.70
N THR A 15 5.94 79.07 61.32
CA THR A 15 6.33 79.21 59.90
C THR A 15 7.81 78.86 59.67
N PHE A 16 8.13 78.46 58.43
CA PHE A 16 9.49 78.26 57.96
C PHE A 16 10.09 79.59 57.47
N ILE A 17 11.28 79.93 57.96
CA ILE A 17 11.99 81.17 57.61
C ILE A 17 13.30 80.81 56.91
N VAL A 18 13.61 81.50 55.81
CA VAL A 18 14.84 81.31 55.04
C VAL A 18 15.83 82.43 55.39
N THR A 19 17.02 82.08 55.88
CA THR A 19 18.07 83.06 56.21
C THR A 19 19.35 82.82 55.40
N SER A 20 20.01 83.90 54.97
CA SER A 20 21.29 83.84 54.25
C SER A 20 22.48 83.94 55.21
N GLU A 21 23.43 83.02 55.13
CA GLU A 21 24.55 82.85 56.08
C GLU A 21 25.66 83.93 56.02
N THR A 22 25.45 85.07 55.34
CA THR A 22 26.48 86.10 55.19
C THR A 22 26.00 87.50 55.61
N ALA A 23 25.91 87.73 56.92
CA ALA A 23 25.77 89.07 57.49
C ALA A 23 27.03 89.44 58.29
N LYS A 24 27.84 90.38 57.77
CA LYS A 24 29.00 90.97 58.45
C LYS A 24 28.55 92.01 59.48
N SER A 25 28.91 91.79 60.74
CA SER A 25 28.77 92.73 61.86
C SER A 25 29.81 93.87 61.79
N ARG A 26 29.39 95.12 62.05
CA ARG A 26 30.24 96.34 62.16
C ARG A 26 30.29 96.83 63.62
N GLY A 27 31.48 97.28 64.05
CA GLY A 27 31.74 98.17 65.21
C GLY A 27 33.11 97.86 65.83
N LYS A 28 34.03 98.78 66.19
CA LYS A 28 34.03 100.24 66.40
C LYS A 28 35.45 100.80 66.10
N LYS A 29 35.54 102.10 65.78
CA LYS A 29 36.78 102.90 65.64
C LYS A 29 37.20 103.57 66.96
N SER A 30 38.51 103.71 67.19
CA SER A 30 39.21 104.72 68.01
C SER A 30 40.72 104.53 67.77
N GLY A 31 41.63 105.48 67.52
CA GLY A 31 41.65 106.94 67.40
C GLY A 31 43.09 107.37 66.98
N ARG A 32 43.18 108.51 66.25
CA ARG A 32 44.32 109.46 65.96
C ARG A 32 45.77 109.04 66.35
N ARG A 33 46.81 109.25 65.54
CA ARG A 33 47.44 110.53 65.07
C ARG A 33 48.47 110.21 63.96
N LYS A 34 48.42 110.84 62.78
CA LYS A 34 49.30 111.90 62.22
C LYS A 34 50.82 111.58 62.08
N LEU A 35 51.24 111.68 60.80
CA LEU A 35 52.48 112.27 60.24
C LEU A 35 53.77 111.43 60.08
N ALA A 36 54.13 111.30 58.79
CA ALA A 36 55.42 111.66 58.17
C ALA A 36 56.58 110.64 58.07
N VAL A 37 56.90 110.33 56.80
CA VAL A 37 58.24 110.44 56.17
C VAL A 37 59.19 109.21 56.19
N SER A 38 59.31 108.60 54.99
CA SER A 38 60.47 108.03 54.27
C SER A 38 61.42 106.98 54.91
N ALA A 39 61.45 105.79 54.28
CA ALA A 39 62.63 104.98 53.90
C ALA A 39 62.09 103.69 53.24
N LEU A 40 62.03 103.57 51.90
CA LEU A 40 63.07 103.08 50.99
C LEU A 40 63.80 101.79 51.46
N ILE A 41 63.65 100.74 50.64
CA ILE A 41 64.42 99.48 50.52
C ILE A 41 64.16 98.40 51.58
N SER A 42 63.40 97.36 51.20
CA SER A 42 64.00 96.03 50.92
C SER A 42 62.95 95.02 50.46
N LEU A 43 63.28 94.43 49.31
CA LEU A 43 62.76 93.21 48.72
C LEU A 43 62.10 92.21 49.69
N SER A 44 61.02 91.60 49.19
CA SER A 44 60.57 90.21 49.38
C SER A 44 59.14 90.10 49.93
N SER A 45 58.28 89.46 49.12
CA SER A 45 57.14 88.65 49.57
C SER A 45 55.81 89.33 49.87
N ILE A 46 55.30 90.17 48.98
CA ILE A 46 53.85 90.40 48.86
C ILE A 46 53.47 90.34 47.37
N MET A 47 53.44 89.11 46.84
CA MET A 47 52.71 88.67 45.64
C MET A 47 53.02 87.17 45.41
N VAL A 48 52.72 86.31 46.40
CA VAL A 48 52.50 84.88 46.14
C VAL A 48 51.36 84.42 47.04
N SER A 49 50.14 84.74 46.63
CA SER A 49 48.95 83.98 46.98
C SER A 49 47.94 84.15 45.85
N ALA A 50 48.44 83.90 44.64
CA ALA A 50 47.64 83.64 43.45
C ALA A 50 48.17 82.37 42.76
N ASP A 51 48.54 81.37 43.55
CA ASP A 51 48.67 79.97 43.11
C ASP A 51 47.93 79.07 44.11
N ALA A 52 46.76 79.50 44.56
CA ALA A 52 45.66 78.54 44.57
C ALA A 52 45.17 78.53 43.12
N LEU A 53 45.93 77.85 42.25
CA LEU A 53 45.52 77.53 40.89
C LEU A 53 44.16 76.86 41.06
N ALA A 54 43.09 77.61 40.79
CA ALA A 54 41.77 77.05 40.68
C ALA A 54 41.92 75.99 39.59
N ASN A 55 41.95 74.73 40.00
CA ASN A 55 42.21 73.56 39.17
C ASN A 55 41.00 73.37 38.24
N ALA A 56 40.84 74.29 37.29
CA ALA A 56 39.77 74.33 36.32
C ALA A 56 40.13 73.35 35.20
N GLY A 57 40.01 72.04 35.48
CA GLY A 57 40.33 70.97 34.55
C GLY A 57 41.80 70.96 34.12
N LYS A 58 42.58 69.95 34.52
CA LYS A 58 43.92 69.75 33.99
C LYS A 58 43.85 69.36 32.51
N ASP A 59 43.60 70.30 31.61
CA ASP A 59 43.69 70.04 30.18
C ASP A 59 45.16 70.01 29.78
N THR A 60 45.63 68.82 29.40
CA THR A 60 46.98 68.61 28.85
C THR A 60 46.89 67.96 27.47
N GLY A 61 45.73 68.12 26.80
CA GLY A 61 45.51 67.64 25.45
C GLY A 61 46.61 68.17 24.52
N LYS A 62 47.18 67.28 23.69
CA LYS A 62 48.19 67.65 22.71
C LYS A 62 47.85 67.07 21.34
N GLY A 63 48.11 67.87 20.32
CA GLY A 63 48.30 67.39 18.97
C GLY A 63 49.62 66.64 18.85
N ILE A 64 49.61 65.52 18.15
CA ILE A 64 50.83 64.83 17.71
C ILE A 64 50.88 65.01 16.19
N GLY A 65 51.92 65.67 15.64
CA GLY A 65 52.04 65.89 14.20
C GLY A 65 52.34 67.33 13.79
N THR A 66 52.46 67.56 12.48
CA THR A 66 52.91 68.84 11.90
C THR A 66 51.79 69.66 11.28
N GLU A 67 50.54 69.22 11.38
CA GLU A 67 49.40 69.83 10.68
C GLU A 67 48.33 70.33 11.67
N ASP A 68 47.61 71.38 11.26
CA ASP A 68 46.57 72.03 12.07
C ASP A 68 45.21 71.30 11.98
N GLY A 69 44.33 71.52 12.97
CA GLY A 69 42.92 71.09 12.91
C GLY A 69 42.50 69.99 13.89
N TRP A 70 43.44 69.47 14.69
CA TRP A 70 43.14 68.45 15.70
C TRP A 70 42.37 69.04 16.89
N ILE A 71 41.60 68.21 17.56
CA ILE A 71 40.92 68.55 18.81
C ILE A 71 41.41 67.58 19.89
N ALA A 72 42.18 68.05 20.85
CA ALA A 72 42.59 67.28 22.02
C ALA A 72 42.15 68.00 23.29
N ILE A 73 41.18 67.43 24.03
CA ILE A 73 40.60 68.06 25.23
C ILE A 73 40.58 67.05 26.38
N GLY A 74 41.32 67.32 27.45
CA GLY A 74 41.38 66.51 28.67
C GLY A 74 42.80 66.12 29.07
N GLU A 75 42.99 65.74 30.35
CA GLU A 75 44.30 65.32 30.85
C GLU A 75 44.79 64.08 30.08
N GLY A 76 45.93 64.19 29.41
CA GLY A 76 46.55 63.11 28.65
C GLY A 76 45.88 62.79 27.31
N ALA A 77 44.95 63.62 26.82
CA ALA A 77 44.34 63.41 25.51
C ALA A 77 45.36 63.60 24.37
N GLU A 78 45.41 62.66 23.42
CA GLU A 78 46.32 62.69 22.27
C GLU A 78 45.51 62.63 20.98
N ALA A 79 45.55 63.68 20.16
CA ALA A 79 44.99 63.67 18.82
C ALA A 79 46.12 63.78 17.81
N ASP A 80 46.23 62.81 16.91
CA ASP A 80 47.25 62.80 15.87
C ASP A 80 46.74 63.53 14.62
N SER A 81 47.62 64.30 14.01
CA SER A 81 47.42 65.02 12.76
C SER A 81 48.29 64.43 11.64
N THR A 82 49.06 63.36 11.89
CA THR A 82 49.95 62.77 10.89
C THR A 82 49.17 61.99 9.86
N ILE A 83 49.04 62.62 8.69
CA ILE A 83 48.51 62.03 7.47
C ILE A 83 49.47 60.96 6.97
N THR A 84 49.19 59.70 7.28
CA THR A 84 50.00 58.58 6.77
C THR A 84 49.53 58.11 5.39
N THR A 85 48.28 58.41 5.00
CA THR A 85 47.73 58.06 3.70
C THR A 85 47.39 59.29 2.90
N LYS A 86 48.25 59.64 1.95
CA LYS A 86 47.83 60.35 0.73
C LYS A 86 46.98 59.43 -0.16
N GLU A 87 46.04 58.65 0.40
CA GLU A 87 45.03 57.95 -0.39
C GLU A 87 44.10 59.02 -0.98
N LYS A 88 44.53 59.55 -2.12
CA LYS A 88 43.77 60.50 -2.94
C LYS A 88 42.52 59.81 -3.46
N VAL A 89 41.41 59.93 -2.74
CA VAL A 89 40.06 59.70 -3.28
C VAL A 89 39.32 61.03 -3.29
N ALA A 90 39.73 61.92 -4.18
CA ALA A 90 38.92 63.08 -4.54
C ALA A 90 39.09 63.35 -6.05
N GLU A 91 37.98 63.25 -6.79
CA GLU A 91 37.86 63.63 -8.21
C GLU A 91 37.86 65.15 -8.43
N ASP A 92 37.97 65.98 -7.37
CA ASP A 92 37.93 67.44 -7.46
C ASP A 92 39.01 68.12 -6.56
N PRO A 93 40.06 68.75 -7.14
CA PRO A 93 41.12 69.44 -6.41
C PRO A 93 40.71 70.74 -5.70
N SER A 94 39.50 71.27 -5.96
CA SER A 94 39.05 72.58 -5.47
C SER A 94 38.27 72.51 -4.15
N LYS A 95 37.86 71.31 -3.73
CA LYS A 95 37.34 71.01 -2.39
C LYS A 95 38.44 70.26 -1.63
N GLY A 96 39.40 71.01 -1.08
CA GLY A 96 40.47 70.42 -0.29
C GLY A 96 39.91 69.49 0.79
N TYR A 97 40.07 68.18 0.62
CA TYR A 97 40.01 67.27 1.74
C TYR A 97 41.17 67.66 2.65
N VAL A 98 40.86 68.32 3.76
CA VAL A 98 41.75 68.29 4.91
C VAL A 98 41.76 66.82 5.29
N ALA A 99 42.89 66.13 5.09
CA ALA A 99 43.07 64.86 5.78
C ALA A 99 42.80 65.13 7.26
N GLY A 100 41.81 64.42 7.80
CA GLY A 100 41.13 64.86 9.00
C GLY A 100 42.09 64.75 10.17
N ALA A 101 42.35 65.86 10.83
CA ALA A 101 43.01 65.78 12.11
C ALA A 101 42.13 64.98 13.10
N GLY A 102 42.76 64.21 13.98
CA GLY A 102 42.06 63.42 14.98
C GLY A 102 41.27 64.28 15.98
N ILE A 103 40.21 63.69 16.54
CA ILE A 103 39.44 64.28 17.64
C ILE A 103 39.57 63.37 18.85
N ALA A 104 40.28 63.80 19.90
CA ALA A 104 40.42 63.12 21.17
C ALA A 104 39.83 63.98 22.30
N ILE A 105 38.72 63.55 22.89
CA ILE A 105 38.06 64.30 23.98
C ILE A 105 37.85 63.35 25.16
N GLY A 106 38.55 63.56 26.28
CA GLY A 106 38.44 62.76 27.49
C GLY A 106 39.78 62.52 28.20
N TYR A 107 39.71 62.04 29.45
CA TYR A 107 40.88 61.65 30.23
C TYR A 107 41.63 60.50 29.52
N TYR A 108 42.88 60.73 29.07
CA TYR A 108 43.71 59.76 28.34
C TYR A 108 43.05 59.18 27.07
N SER A 109 42.15 59.92 26.41
CA SER A 109 41.64 59.52 25.09
C SER A 109 42.71 59.68 24.00
N LYS A 110 42.79 58.76 23.05
CA LYS A 110 43.77 58.80 21.96
C LYS A 110 43.11 58.58 20.60
N ALA A 111 43.22 59.56 19.72
CA ALA A 111 42.81 59.48 18.32
C ALA A 111 44.07 59.57 17.45
N SER A 112 44.74 58.44 17.18
CA SER A 112 46.01 58.40 16.44
C SER A 112 45.89 58.06 14.96
N GLY A 113 44.69 57.74 14.48
CA GLY A 113 44.45 57.54 13.06
C GLY A 113 44.09 58.83 12.33
N ASP A 114 44.39 58.91 11.03
CA ASP A 114 43.86 59.96 10.15
C ASP A 114 42.33 59.96 10.20
N SER A 115 41.73 61.13 10.42
CA SER A 115 40.28 61.34 10.53
C SER A 115 39.61 60.50 11.63
N SER A 116 40.37 60.09 12.65
CA SER A 116 39.87 59.28 13.75
C SER A 116 39.17 60.11 14.83
N THR A 117 38.22 59.51 15.53
CA THR A 117 37.47 60.16 16.62
C THR A 117 37.47 59.28 17.85
N ALA A 118 38.07 59.74 18.94
CA ALA A 118 38.03 59.14 20.27
C ALA A 118 37.30 60.08 21.26
N LEU A 119 36.15 59.65 21.79
CA LEU A 119 35.35 60.41 22.76
C LEU A 119 35.08 59.61 24.03
N GLY A 120 35.58 60.10 25.15
CA GLY A 120 35.44 59.55 26.48
C GLY A 120 36.76 59.01 27.04
N GLY A 121 36.83 58.88 28.37
CA GLY A 121 38.07 58.51 29.06
C GLY A 121 38.63 57.17 28.57
N TYR A 122 39.92 57.14 28.23
CA TYR A 122 40.66 56.00 27.69
C TYR A 122 40.14 55.43 26.36
N SER A 123 39.31 56.18 25.61
CA SER A 123 38.91 55.75 24.26
C SER A 123 40.09 55.82 23.29
N LEU A 124 40.27 54.79 22.46
CA LEU A 124 41.39 54.61 21.53
C LEU A 124 40.85 54.44 20.09
N ALA A 125 41.12 55.40 19.22
CA ALA A 125 40.83 55.33 17.79
C ALA A 125 42.17 55.42 17.03
N GLU A 126 42.76 54.27 16.69
CA GLU A 126 44.19 54.20 16.32
C GLU A 126 44.46 54.16 14.80
N SER A 127 43.42 54.06 13.98
CA SER A 127 43.56 53.88 12.52
C SER A 127 42.66 54.81 11.71
N ILE A 128 42.86 54.82 10.39
CA ILE A 128 42.19 55.75 9.47
C ILE A 128 40.68 55.64 9.58
N GLY A 129 39.99 56.75 9.80
CA GLY A 129 38.52 56.83 9.91
C GLY A 129 37.94 55.99 11.06
N SER A 130 38.75 55.58 12.03
CA SER A 130 38.29 54.81 13.17
C SER A 130 37.54 55.69 14.18
N VAL A 131 36.51 55.12 14.81
CA VAL A 131 35.63 55.85 15.74
C VAL A 131 35.52 55.06 17.04
N ALA A 132 35.92 55.65 18.16
CA ALA A 132 35.81 55.08 19.51
C ALA A 132 35.02 56.05 20.41
N LEU A 133 33.78 55.70 20.78
CA LEU A 133 32.91 56.56 21.60
C LEU A 133 32.45 55.81 22.85
N GLY A 134 32.90 56.20 24.04
CA GLY A 134 32.43 55.62 25.30
C GLY A 134 32.70 56.48 26.52
N ALA A 135 31.64 56.95 27.16
CA ALA A 135 31.76 57.75 28.39
C ALA A 135 32.31 56.90 29.55
N GLY A 136 33.54 57.20 29.98
CA GLY A 136 34.13 56.68 31.22
C GLY A 136 34.79 55.29 31.14
N ALA A 137 35.05 54.74 29.94
CA ALA A 137 35.75 53.46 29.81
C ALA A 137 36.43 53.24 28.43
N HIS A 138 37.42 52.33 28.44
CA HIS A 138 38.30 51.90 27.35
C HIS A 138 37.53 51.40 26.12
N THR A 139 37.12 52.30 25.23
CA THR A 139 36.52 51.93 23.94
C THR A 139 37.62 51.87 22.89
N THR A 140 37.75 50.77 22.15
CA THR A 140 38.92 50.52 21.32
C THR A 140 38.54 50.24 19.87
N SER A 141 38.96 51.12 18.97
CA SER A 141 38.79 51.01 17.52
C SER A 141 40.16 51.08 16.85
N THR A 142 40.82 49.93 16.63
CA THR A 142 42.23 49.88 16.20
C THR A 142 42.45 49.67 14.70
N ALA A 143 41.38 49.44 13.94
CA ALA A 143 41.47 49.13 12.51
C ALA A 143 40.84 50.20 11.61
N LYS A 144 41.21 50.20 10.32
CA LYS A 144 40.71 51.20 9.36
C LYS A 144 39.19 51.12 9.24
N TYR A 145 38.53 52.27 9.25
CA TYR A 145 37.08 52.43 9.13
C TYR A 145 36.27 51.60 10.15
N SER A 146 36.89 51.26 11.28
CA SER A 146 36.22 50.56 12.37
C SER A 146 35.45 51.53 13.26
N MET A 147 34.40 51.05 13.93
CA MET A 147 33.60 51.86 14.83
C MET A 147 33.26 51.07 16.09
N ALA A 148 33.77 51.52 17.23
CA ALA A 148 33.44 51.03 18.56
C ALA A 148 32.66 52.10 19.33
N VAL A 149 31.46 51.76 19.82
CA VAL A 149 30.60 52.66 20.59
C VAL A 149 30.06 51.93 21.81
N GLY A 150 30.38 52.41 23.00
CA GLY A 150 29.97 51.84 24.29
C GLY A 150 31.16 51.47 25.17
N THR A 151 30.93 51.43 26.49
CA THR A 151 31.92 51.04 27.49
C THR A 151 32.55 49.69 27.14
N ASN A 152 33.88 49.65 26.97
CA ASN A 152 34.65 48.45 26.59
C ASN A 152 34.26 47.84 25.23
N ALA A 153 33.61 48.58 24.34
CA ALA A 153 33.38 48.11 22.98
C ALA A 153 34.73 48.03 22.23
N VAL A 154 34.93 46.97 21.44
CA VAL A 154 36.15 46.71 20.69
C VAL A 154 35.81 46.43 19.23
N ALA A 155 36.34 47.25 18.32
CA ALA A 155 36.31 47.03 16.89
C ALA A 155 37.75 46.97 16.36
N SER A 156 38.28 45.75 16.18
CA SER A 156 39.73 45.52 15.97
C SER A 156 40.10 45.08 14.55
N ASN A 157 39.16 45.10 13.61
CA ASN A 157 39.40 44.70 12.22
C ASN A 157 38.78 45.67 11.20
N LEU A 158 39.21 45.56 9.94
CA LEU A 158 38.80 46.47 8.85
C LEU A 158 37.27 46.47 8.70
N TYR A 159 36.66 47.66 8.72
CA TYR A 159 35.20 47.85 8.67
C TYR A 159 34.40 47.17 9.79
N ALA A 160 35.03 46.79 10.90
CA ALA A 160 34.33 46.20 12.03
C ALA A 160 33.48 47.24 12.78
N VAL A 161 32.28 46.87 13.22
CA VAL A 161 31.37 47.74 13.98
C VAL A 161 30.97 47.06 15.28
N ALA A 162 31.34 47.62 16.42
CA ALA A 162 30.93 47.17 17.74
C ALA A 162 30.09 48.26 18.44
N LEU A 163 28.82 47.97 18.73
CA LEU A 163 27.90 48.89 19.39
C LEU A 163 27.27 48.24 20.63
N GLY A 164 27.66 48.70 21.81
CA GLY A 164 27.15 48.25 23.09
C GLY A 164 28.25 47.97 24.11
N THR A 165 27.88 47.84 25.37
CA THR A 165 28.84 47.54 26.45
C THR A 165 29.49 46.18 26.22
N ASN A 166 30.82 46.12 26.21
CA ASN A 166 31.61 44.92 25.92
C ASN A 166 31.32 44.27 24.55
N ALA A 167 30.73 45.00 23.58
CA ALA A 167 30.57 44.49 22.22
C ALA A 167 31.95 44.28 21.58
N ASN A 168 32.20 43.13 20.96
CA ASN A 168 33.47 42.79 20.34
C ASN A 168 33.28 42.37 18.88
N ALA A 169 33.66 43.24 17.95
CA ALA A 169 33.74 42.98 16.53
C ALA A 169 35.21 42.84 16.11
N SER A 170 35.71 41.61 16.09
CA SER A 170 37.12 41.28 15.79
C SER A 170 37.31 40.60 14.43
N GLY A 171 36.22 40.20 13.77
CA GLY A 171 36.23 39.76 12.39
C GLY A 171 36.29 40.93 11.41
N LYS A 172 36.92 40.74 10.25
CA LYS A 172 36.87 41.70 9.14
C LYS A 172 35.43 41.87 8.63
N ASN A 173 34.98 43.09 8.37
CA ASN A 173 33.60 43.40 7.96
C ASN A 173 32.54 42.86 8.94
N SER A 174 32.90 42.64 10.22
CA SER A 174 31.99 42.09 11.22
C SER A 174 31.20 43.17 11.94
N ILE A 175 30.01 42.82 12.44
CA ILE A 175 29.13 43.74 13.14
C ILE A 175 28.66 43.07 14.44
N ALA A 176 28.85 43.70 15.58
CA ALA A 176 28.42 43.24 16.90
C ALA A 176 27.55 44.31 17.57
N LEU A 177 26.25 44.04 17.72
CA LEU A 177 25.25 44.99 18.24
C LEU A 177 24.56 44.45 19.49
N GLY A 178 24.89 45.03 20.65
CA GLY A 178 24.32 44.65 21.93
C GLY A 178 25.36 44.59 23.02
N ARG A 179 24.93 44.24 24.24
CA ARG A 179 25.85 44.03 25.36
C ARG A 179 26.45 42.64 25.26
N ASP A 180 27.75 42.51 25.51
CA ASP A 180 28.50 41.24 25.49
C ASP A 180 28.37 40.44 24.17
N THR A 181 28.12 41.11 23.04
CA THR A 181 28.12 40.46 21.73
C THR A 181 29.52 40.19 21.22
N ILE A 182 29.71 39.06 20.52
CA ILE A 182 30.99 38.67 19.94
C ILE A 182 30.81 38.29 18.47
N SER A 183 31.32 39.12 17.56
CA SER A 183 31.45 38.82 16.13
C SER A 183 32.92 38.65 15.78
N SER A 184 33.44 37.42 15.92
CA SER A 184 34.88 37.15 15.81
C SER A 184 35.34 36.69 14.42
N ALA A 185 34.41 36.31 13.55
CA ALA A 185 34.72 35.84 12.20
C ALA A 185 34.45 36.88 11.10
N GLU A 186 35.10 36.71 9.94
CA GLU A 186 34.90 37.58 8.78
C GLU A 186 33.44 37.55 8.30
N ARG A 187 32.90 38.73 7.96
CA ARG A 187 31.52 38.95 7.50
C ARG A 187 30.45 38.42 8.47
N SER A 188 30.76 38.33 9.77
CA SER A 188 29.80 37.89 10.79
C SER A 188 28.94 39.02 11.34
N LEU A 189 27.70 38.70 11.74
CA LEU A 189 26.75 39.62 12.36
C LEU A 189 26.22 39.03 13.68
N THR A 190 26.37 39.76 14.79
CA THR A 190 25.71 39.46 16.05
C THR A 190 24.79 40.58 16.49
N VAL A 191 23.60 40.20 16.94
CA VAL A 191 22.62 41.13 17.49
C VAL A 191 21.96 40.51 18.72
N GLY A 192 22.01 41.22 19.85
CA GLY A 192 21.36 40.80 21.09
C GLY A 192 22.33 40.48 22.22
N LEU A 193 21.83 40.45 23.46
CA LEU A 193 22.68 40.28 24.64
C LEU A 193 23.36 38.90 24.66
N GLY A 194 24.70 38.88 24.73
CA GLY A 194 25.48 37.64 24.83
C GLY A 194 25.52 36.80 23.55
N ALA A 195 25.11 37.36 22.40
CA ALA A 195 25.14 36.65 21.12
C ALA A 195 26.57 36.47 20.61
N ASN A 196 26.87 35.33 19.99
CA ASN A 196 28.18 34.96 19.48
C ASN A 196 28.09 34.41 18.04
N ALA A 197 28.86 34.97 17.12
CA ALA A 197 29.01 34.51 15.74
C ALA A 197 30.50 34.30 15.44
N ALA A 198 30.93 33.05 15.50
CA ALA A 198 32.35 32.68 15.49
C ALA A 198 32.85 32.05 14.18
N SER A 199 32.01 31.96 13.13
CA SER A 199 32.40 31.39 11.83
C SER A 199 32.16 32.33 10.65
N LEU A 200 32.81 32.07 9.52
CA LEU A 200 32.69 32.87 8.30
C LEU A 200 31.22 33.01 7.88
N ASP A 201 30.80 34.22 7.53
CA ASP A 201 29.42 34.52 7.09
C ASP A 201 28.32 34.15 8.10
N SER A 202 28.67 33.98 9.37
CA SER A 202 27.71 33.57 10.39
C SER A 202 26.86 34.72 10.91
N MET A 203 25.62 34.41 11.29
CA MET A 203 24.68 35.38 11.86
C MET A 203 24.04 34.84 13.14
N ALA A 204 24.15 35.58 14.25
CA ALA A 204 23.50 35.23 15.51
C ALA A 204 22.58 36.36 15.99
N PHE A 205 21.29 36.06 16.15
CA PHE A 205 20.26 37.03 16.51
C PHE A 205 19.43 36.56 17.71
N GLY A 206 19.59 37.21 18.86
CA GLY A 206 18.82 36.97 20.07
C GLY A 206 19.66 37.00 21.34
N TYR A 207 19.03 36.62 22.46
CA TYR A 207 19.73 36.46 23.74
C TYR A 207 20.52 35.15 23.76
N ASN A 208 21.82 35.19 24.05
CA ASN A 208 22.70 34.03 24.15
C ASN A 208 22.63 33.07 22.94
N THR A 209 22.44 33.60 21.73
CA THR A 209 22.56 32.80 20.50
C THR A 209 24.01 32.50 20.18
N SER A 210 24.30 31.33 19.63
CA SER A 210 25.67 30.94 19.29
C SER A 210 25.76 30.29 17.91
N VAL A 211 26.54 30.85 17.01
CA VAL A 211 27.05 30.15 15.83
C VAL A 211 28.50 29.78 16.11
N THR A 212 28.78 28.48 16.21
CA THR A 212 30.11 27.98 16.60
C THR A 212 31.14 28.19 15.48
N SER A 213 32.43 28.07 15.79
CA SER A 213 33.52 28.34 14.84
C SER A 213 33.50 27.45 13.59
N ASP A 214 32.93 26.26 13.68
CA ASP A 214 32.88 25.28 12.58
C ASP A 214 31.65 25.45 11.68
N ALA A 215 30.71 26.33 12.05
CA ALA A 215 29.43 26.52 11.39
C ALA A 215 29.45 27.66 10.35
N ALA A 216 30.30 27.54 9.33
CA ALA A 216 30.37 28.52 8.24
C ALA A 216 28.99 28.68 7.58
N ASN A 217 28.61 29.92 7.25
CA ASN A 217 27.29 30.28 6.75
C ASN A 217 26.13 29.92 7.70
N GLY A 218 26.43 29.66 8.97
CA GLY A 218 25.45 29.29 9.99
C GLY A 218 24.64 30.48 10.48
N ILE A 219 23.35 30.26 10.71
CA ILE A 219 22.43 31.28 11.22
C ILE A 219 21.75 30.75 12.48
N ALA A 220 21.83 31.48 13.59
CA ALA A 220 21.10 31.19 14.82
C ALA A 220 20.13 32.33 15.14
N PHE A 221 18.83 32.03 15.19
CA PHE A 221 17.77 33.02 15.41
C PHE A 221 16.84 32.60 16.56
N GLY A 222 16.80 33.41 17.63
CA GLY A 222 15.95 33.21 18.81
C GLY A 222 16.74 32.85 20.07
N SER A 223 16.21 33.19 21.24
CA SER A 223 16.93 33.05 22.53
C SER A 223 17.51 31.64 22.74
N GLY A 224 18.83 31.55 22.91
CA GLY A 224 19.55 30.28 23.13
C GLY A 224 19.64 29.38 21.90
N ALA A 225 19.30 29.86 20.70
CA ALA A 225 19.49 29.08 19.48
C ALA A 225 20.97 28.85 19.20
N VAL A 226 21.32 27.64 18.76
CA VAL A 226 22.70 27.23 18.47
C VAL A 226 22.80 26.62 17.08
N THR A 227 23.73 27.11 16.28
CA THR A 227 24.09 26.52 14.99
C THR A 227 25.53 26.06 15.06
N SER A 228 25.75 24.75 14.94
CA SER A 228 27.07 24.13 15.05
C SER A 228 27.52 23.40 13.79
N ALA A 229 26.72 23.43 12.74
CA ALA A 229 27.02 22.83 11.45
C ALA A 229 26.92 23.87 10.32
N LYS A 230 27.65 23.61 9.22
CA LYS A 230 27.77 24.52 8.08
C LYS A 230 26.47 24.61 7.28
N ASN A 231 26.24 25.76 6.65
CA ASN A 231 25.11 26.01 5.76
C ASN A 231 23.73 25.73 6.41
N SER A 232 23.64 25.90 7.73
CA SER A 232 22.45 25.52 8.50
C SER A 232 21.84 26.68 9.26
N VAL A 233 20.56 26.55 9.58
CA VAL A 233 19.77 27.59 10.25
C VAL A 233 19.06 26.99 11.47
N ALA A 234 19.32 27.53 12.66
CA ALA A 234 18.52 27.24 13.86
C ALA A 234 17.49 28.36 14.07
N ILE A 235 16.20 28.03 14.03
CA ILE A 235 15.09 28.99 14.15
C ILE A 235 14.26 28.67 15.39
N GLY A 236 14.15 29.64 16.29
CA GLY A 236 13.35 29.56 17.52
C GLY A 236 14.21 29.35 18.77
N SER A 237 13.62 29.62 19.93
CA SER A 237 14.34 29.55 21.20
C SER A 237 14.85 28.12 21.48
N ASN A 238 16.13 28.01 21.85
CA ASN A 238 16.80 26.74 22.13
C ASN A 238 16.76 25.73 20.96
N SER A 239 16.57 26.21 19.72
CA SER A 239 16.73 25.36 18.53
C SER A 239 18.20 25.06 18.29
N THR A 240 18.51 23.85 17.85
CA THR A 240 19.88 23.39 17.60
C THR A 240 19.99 22.85 16.18
N ALA A 241 20.90 23.40 15.38
CA ALA A 241 21.22 22.92 14.04
C ALA A 241 22.61 22.25 14.06
N THR A 242 22.62 20.93 14.23
CA THR A 242 23.83 20.10 14.41
C THR A 242 24.25 19.33 13.16
N GLU A 243 23.42 19.34 12.11
CA GLU A 243 23.69 18.72 10.81
C GLU A 243 23.92 19.79 9.74
N GLU A 244 24.74 19.51 8.73
CA GLU A 244 25.02 20.45 7.64
C GLU A 244 23.82 20.54 6.67
N ASN A 245 23.58 21.72 6.10
CA ASN A 245 22.54 21.97 5.09
C ASN A 245 21.09 21.76 5.59
N VAL A 246 20.79 22.10 6.84
CA VAL A 246 19.44 21.94 7.43
C VAL A 246 18.86 23.24 7.97
N VAL A 247 17.53 23.30 8.02
CA VAL A 247 16.80 24.27 8.84
C VAL A 247 16.20 23.55 10.03
N SER A 248 16.79 23.74 11.21
CA SER A 248 16.26 23.21 12.47
C SER A 248 15.28 24.20 13.11
N VAL A 249 14.04 23.75 13.31
CA VAL A 249 13.01 24.52 14.03
C VAL A 249 12.87 24.08 15.49
N GLY A 250 13.82 23.31 16.03
CA GLY A 250 13.74 22.70 17.35
C GLY A 250 15.04 22.08 17.82
N SER A 251 14.95 21.16 18.77
CA SER A 251 16.05 20.34 19.29
C SER A 251 15.54 18.95 19.61
N ASP A 252 16.43 18.05 20.03
CA ASP A 252 16.07 16.68 20.45
C ASP A 252 15.02 16.69 21.58
N ALA A 253 15.11 17.67 22.47
CA ALA A 253 14.20 17.83 23.61
C ALA A 253 12.90 18.56 23.24
N LEU A 254 12.90 19.39 22.19
CA LEU A 254 11.74 20.22 21.82
C LEU A 254 11.53 20.26 20.31
N LYS A 255 10.52 19.53 19.83
CA LYS A 255 10.06 19.55 18.44
C LYS A 255 8.90 20.54 18.29
N ARG A 256 8.86 21.26 17.17
CA ARG A 256 7.80 22.24 16.88
C ARG A 256 6.92 21.78 15.74
N LYS A 257 5.63 22.15 15.80
CA LYS A 257 4.75 22.06 14.64
C LYS A 257 5.07 23.22 13.69
N ILE A 258 5.17 22.91 12.41
CA ILE A 258 5.17 23.91 11.34
C ILE A 258 3.72 24.01 10.87
N VAL A 259 3.08 25.15 11.15
CA VAL A 259 1.65 25.38 10.88
C VAL A 259 1.47 26.33 9.70
N ASN A 260 0.26 26.35 9.13
CA ASN A 260 -0.07 27.15 7.93
C ASN A 260 0.77 26.77 6.69
N VAL A 261 1.13 25.49 6.59
CA VAL A 261 1.78 24.92 5.40
C VAL A 261 0.69 24.64 4.35
N GLY A 262 0.76 25.34 3.22
CA GLY A 262 -0.10 25.08 2.07
C GLY A 262 0.10 23.67 1.50
N ASN A 263 -0.76 23.24 0.59
CA ASN A 263 -0.55 21.95 -0.08
C ASN A 263 0.70 22.05 -0.95
N GLY A 264 1.67 21.17 -0.72
CA GLY A 264 2.81 21.03 -1.61
C GLY A 264 2.41 20.36 -2.92
N ALA A 265 3.12 20.65 -4.01
CA ALA A 265 2.95 19.88 -5.23
C ALA A 265 3.28 18.39 -4.98
N ILE A 266 2.43 17.48 -5.49
CA ILE A 266 2.69 16.04 -5.45
C ILE A 266 3.15 15.61 -6.83
N SER A 267 4.47 15.58 -7.02
CA SER A 267 5.15 15.17 -8.25
C SER A 267 6.54 14.62 -7.93
N GLU A 268 7.13 13.86 -8.84
CA GLU A 268 8.45 13.22 -8.66
C GLU A 268 9.57 14.21 -8.33
N SER A 269 9.52 15.42 -8.89
CA SER A 269 10.52 16.48 -8.69
C SER A 269 10.15 17.51 -7.63
N SER A 270 9.06 17.31 -6.88
CA SER A 270 8.62 18.30 -5.89
C SER A 270 9.57 18.38 -4.70
N THR A 271 9.88 19.61 -4.27
CA THR A 271 10.63 19.90 -3.04
C THR A 271 9.76 20.64 -2.02
N ASP A 272 8.45 20.69 -2.24
CA ASP A 272 7.51 21.33 -1.32
C ASP A 272 7.28 20.46 -0.08
N ALA A 273 7.07 21.11 1.07
CA ALA A 273 6.59 20.42 2.26
C ALA A 273 5.16 19.92 2.04
N VAL A 274 4.88 18.68 2.44
CA VAL A 274 3.53 18.11 2.47
C VAL A 274 2.83 18.47 3.78
N ASN A 275 1.52 18.70 3.73
CA ASN A 275 0.72 18.96 4.93
C ASN A 275 -0.19 17.78 5.31
N GLY A 276 -0.83 17.89 6.48
CA GLY A 276 -1.69 16.83 7.03
C GLY A 276 -2.92 16.51 6.17
N SER A 277 -3.45 17.47 5.40
CA SER A 277 -4.62 17.21 4.52
C SER A 277 -4.26 16.32 3.34
N GLN A 278 -3.04 16.43 2.82
CA GLN A 278 -2.55 15.58 1.73
C GLN A 278 -2.31 14.15 2.21
N LEU A 279 -1.73 13.99 3.41
CA LEU A 279 -1.56 12.67 4.03
C LEU A 279 -2.91 12.03 4.38
N PHE A 280 -3.87 12.82 4.88
CA PHE A 280 -5.22 12.34 5.17
C PHE A 280 -5.94 11.86 3.91
N ALA A 281 -5.83 12.57 2.79
CA ALA A 281 -6.42 12.11 1.52
C ALA A 281 -5.86 10.75 1.06
N ILE A 282 -4.59 10.46 1.34
CA ILE A 282 -3.99 9.13 1.09
C ILE A 282 -4.56 8.09 2.06
N ASP A 283 -4.69 8.43 3.34
CA ASP A 283 -5.25 7.56 4.38
C ASP A 283 -6.69 7.13 4.06
N GLU A 284 -7.52 8.04 3.51
CA GLU A 284 -8.87 7.72 3.03
C GLU A 284 -8.83 6.68 1.88
N LYS A 285 -7.90 6.81 0.93
CA LYS A 285 -7.73 5.84 -0.16
C LYS A 285 -7.24 4.48 0.34
N VAL A 286 -6.33 4.47 1.30
CA VAL A 286 -5.86 3.24 1.95
C VAL A 286 -7.00 2.56 2.70
N SER A 287 -7.80 3.31 3.46
CA SER A 287 -8.98 2.80 4.16
C SER A 287 -10.01 2.20 3.20
N GLN A 288 -10.27 2.86 2.06
CA GLN A 288 -11.15 2.33 1.02
C GLN A 288 -10.61 1.02 0.42
N ASN A 289 -9.30 0.92 0.19
CA ASN A 289 -8.67 -0.33 -0.25
C ASN A 289 -8.86 -1.45 0.78
N THR A 290 -8.73 -1.16 2.07
CA THR A 290 -9.00 -2.14 3.13
C THR A 290 -10.44 -2.67 3.06
N THR A 291 -11.43 -1.81 2.88
CA THR A 291 -12.84 -2.23 2.71
C THR A 291 -13.04 -3.11 1.48
N ASN A 292 -12.46 -2.72 0.33
CA ASN A 292 -12.54 -3.50 -0.90
C ASN A 292 -11.92 -4.89 -0.74
N ILE A 293 -10.78 -4.98 -0.05
CA ILE A 293 -10.12 -6.26 0.25
C ILE A 293 -11.03 -7.16 1.09
N THR A 294 -11.66 -6.62 2.15
CA THR A 294 -12.61 -7.40 2.97
C THR A 294 -13.79 -7.92 2.14
N ALA A 295 -14.38 -7.10 1.27
CA ALA A 295 -15.48 -7.51 0.41
C ALA A 295 -15.06 -8.61 -0.58
N ASN A 296 -13.86 -8.50 -1.15
CA ASN A 296 -13.28 -9.54 -2.01
C ASN A 296 -13.07 -10.84 -1.23
N THR A 297 -12.57 -10.77 0.01
CA THR A 297 -12.41 -11.96 0.87
C THR A 297 -13.76 -12.65 1.13
N THR A 298 -14.82 -11.90 1.43
CA THR A 298 -16.17 -12.47 1.59
C THR A 298 -16.64 -13.17 0.31
N SER A 299 -16.46 -12.54 -0.85
CA SER A 299 -16.87 -13.11 -2.14
C SER A 299 -16.10 -14.39 -2.47
N ILE A 300 -14.78 -14.42 -2.19
CA ILE A 300 -13.94 -15.62 -2.37
C ILE A 300 -14.41 -16.76 -1.46
N ASN A 301 -14.74 -16.46 -0.20
CA ASN A 301 -15.23 -17.46 0.73
C ASN A 301 -16.58 -18.04 0.27
N GLN A 302 -17.49 -17.20 -0.24
CA GLN A 302 -18.75 -17.66 -0.81
C GLN A 302 -18.53 -18.57 -2.02
N ASN A 303 -17.66 -18.16 -2.96
CA ASN A 303 -17.31 -18.99 -4.12
C ASN A 303 -16.73 -20.35 -3.68
N SER A 304 -15.93 -20.40 -2.62
CA SER A 304 -15.41 -21.65 -2.06
C SER A 304 -16.53 -22.57 -1.56
N THR A 305 -17.53 -22.01 -0.87
CA THR A 305 -18.74 -22.76 -0.45
C THR A 305 -19.55 -23.26 -1.64
N ASP A 306 -19.80 -22.41 -2.64
CA ASP A 306 -20.58 -22.77 -3.84
C ASP A 306 -19.87 -23.90 -4.62
N ILE A 307 -18.54 -23.84 -4.75
CA ILE A 307 -17.74 -24.90 -5.37
C ILE A 307 -17.87 -26.22 -4.60
N ALA A 308 -17.86 -26.19 -3.27
CA ALA A 308 -18.05 -27.38 -2.45
C ALA A 308 -19.44 -28.00 -2.66
N THR A 309 -20.50 -27.17 -2.73
CA THR A 309 -21.86 -27.63 -3.03
C THR A 309 -21.98 -28.22 -4.44
N ASN A 310 -21.36 -27.58 -5.44
CA ASN A 310 -21.34 -28.08 -6.80
C ASN A 310 -20.59 -29.42 -6.89
N THR A 311 -19.46 -29.55 -6.19
CA THR A 311 -18.71 -30.81 -6.09
C THR A 311 -19.59 -31.93 -5.54
N ALA A 312 -20.27 -31.70 -4.42
CA ALA A 312 -21.16 -32.69 -3.81
C ALA A 312 -22.32 -33.10 -4.75
N SER A 313 -22.87 -32.14 -5.50
CA SER A 313 -23.93 -32.42 -6.48
C SER A 313 -23.43 -33.27 -7.65
N ILE A 314 -22.19 -33.00 -8.12
CA ILE A 314 -21.54 -33.80 -9.17
C ILE A 314 -21.26 -35.22 -8.68
N ASP A 315 -20.81 -35.38 -7.43
CA ASP A 315 -20.58 -36.70 -6.83
C ASP A 315 -21.88 -37.52 -6.72
N GLN A 316 -22.99 -36.86 -6.34
CA GLN A 316 -24.31 -37.50 -6.33
C GLN A 316 -24.75 -37.91 -7.74
N ASN A 317 -24.65 -37.00 -8.72
CA ASN A 317 -24.99 -37.32 -10.11
C ASN A 317 -24.16 -38.49 -10.64
N THR A 318 -22.87 -38.57 -10.27
CA THR A 318 -21.98 -39.69 -10.64
C THR A 318 -22.49 -41.00 -10.05
N THR A 319 -22.93 -40.99 -8.80
CA THR A 319 -23.54 -42.15 -8.13
C THR A 319 -24.84 -42.58 -8.81
N ASP A 320 -25.74 -41.63 -9.08
CA ASP A 320 -27.03 -41.89 -9.72
C ASP A 320 -26.85 -42.48 -11.13
N ILE A 321 -25.88 -41.96 -11.90
CA ILE A 321 -25.53 -42.50 -13.23
C ILE A 321 -25.02 -43.95 -13.12
N ALA A 322 -24.18 -44.25 -12.13
CA ALA A 322 -23.70 -45.61 -11.91
C ALA A 322 -24.86 -46.56 -11.58
N THR A 323 -25.78 -46.14 -10.70
CA THR A 323 -26.99 -46.91 -10.38
C THR A 323 -27.88 -47.12 -11.60
N ASN A 324 -28.13 -46.08 -12.39
CA ASN A 324 -28.92 -46.18 -13.62
C ASN A 324 -28.26 -47.14 -14.62
N THR A 325 -26.92 -47.12 -14.73
CA THR A 325 -26.18 -48.05 -15.58
C THR A 325 -26.40 -49.49 -15.15
N THR A 326 -26.34 -49.78 -13.84
CA THR A 326 -26.65 -51.12 -13.30
C THR A 326 -28.08 -51.54 -13.62
N ASN A 327 -29.07 -50.66 -13.39
CA ASN A 327 -30.48 -50.95 -13.65
C ASN A 327 -30.74 -51.25 -15.14
N ILE A 328 -30.12 -50.47 -16.05
CA ILE A 328 -30.23 -50.70 -17.50
C ILE A 328 -29.63 -52.05 -17.89
N ASN A 329 -28.48 -52.42 -17.34
CA ASN A 329 -27.88 -53.73 -17.61
C ASN A 329 -28.79 -54.87 -17.13
N SER A 330 -29.33 -54.79 -15.92
CA SER A 330 -30.27 -55.81 -15.40
C SER A 330 -31.55 -55.91 -16.26
N LEU A 331 -32.05 -54.78 -16.77
CA LEU A 331 -33.17 -54.78 -17.70
C LEU A 331 -32.79 -55.44 -19.03
N SER A 332 -31.60 -55.12 -19.56
CA SER A 332 -31.09 -55.73 -20.79
C SER A 332 -30.97 -57.24 -20.66
N ASP A 333 -30.44 -57.73 -19.53
CA ASP A 333 -30.34 -59.17 -19.24
C ASP A 333 -31.73 -59.81 -19.19
N SER A 334 -32.68 -59.16 -18.49
CA SER A 334 -34.07 -59.65 -18.40
C SER A 334 -34.75 -59.72 -19.77
N VAL A 335 -34.52 -58.73 -20.63
CA VAL A 335 -35.04 -58.72 -22.00
C VAL A 335 -34.40 -59.83 -22.83
N SER A 336 -33.09 -60.05 -22.71
CA SER A 336 -32.40 -61.16 -23.40
C SER A 336 -32.97 -62.51 -22.99
N THR A 337 -33.20 -62.72 -21.68
CA THR A 337 -33.84 -63.95 -21.19
C THR A 337 -35.25 -64.11 -21.76
N LEU A 338 -36.05 -63.03 -21.81
CA LEU A 338 -37.38 -63.10 -22.40
C LEU A 338 -37.33 -63.43 -23.89
N THR A 339 -36.36 -62.90 -24.65
CA THR A 339 -36.21 -63.24 -26.07
C THR A 339 -35.79 -64.69 -26.26
N ASP A 340 -35.03 -65.29 -25.35
CA ASP A 340 -34.64 -66.70 -25.45
C ASP A 340 -35.81 -67.64 -25.14
N ASP A 341 -36.65 -67.28 -24.16
CA ASP A 341 -37.70 -68.18 -23.62
C ASP A 341 -39.10 -68.00 -24.22
N ALA A 342 -39.36 -66.92 -24.97
CA ALA A 342 -40.67 -66.65 -25.56
C ALA A 342 -40.92 -67.40 -26.88
N LEU A 343 -42.21 -67.64 -27.21
CA LEU A 343 -42.62 -67.99 -28.58
C LEU A 343 -42.45 -66.77 -29.48
N LEU A 344 -41.41 -66.74 -30.28
CA LEU A 344 -41.07 -65.62 -31.14
C LEU A 344 -41.62 -65.79 -32.56
N TRP A 345 -41.96 -64.68 -33.20
CA TRP A 345 -42.29 -64.65 -34.62
C TRP A 345 -41.03 -64.92 -35.45
N ASP A 346 -41.03 -66.02 -36.21
CA ASP A 346 -40.04 -66.29 -37.23
C ASP A 346 -40.51 -65.70 -38.56
N ALA A 347 -39.92 -64.56 -38.93
CA ALA A 347 -40.25 -63.85 -40.16
C ALA A 347 -39.95 -64.64 -41.44
N ASN A 348 -39.00 -65.57 -41.42
CA ASN A 348 -38.67 -66.39 -42.59
C ASN A 348 -39.74 -67.47 -42.81
N SER A 349 -40.25 -68.01 -41.71
CA SER A 349 -41.29 -69.04 -41.72
C SER A 349 -42.71 -68.45 -41.77
N GLY A 350 -42.87 -67.16 -41.48
CA GLY A 350 -44.19 -66.51 -41.42
C GLY A 350 -45.08 -67.08 -40.32
N ALA A 351 -44.49 -67.53 -39.21
CA ALA A 351 -45.17 -68.21 -38.11
C ALA A 351 -44.48 -67.95 -36.76
N PHE A 352 -45.17 -68.23 -35.66
CA PHE A 352 -44.51 -68.33 -34.35
C PHE A 352 -43.70 -69.62 -34.26
N SER A 353 -42.45 -69.52 -33.82
CA SER A 353 -41.54 -70.65 -33.68
C SER A 353 -41.50 -71.14 -32.24
N ALA A 354 -41.66 -72.44 -32.05
CA ALA A 354 -41.37 -73.13 -30.80
C ALA A 354 -39.94 -73.69 -30.77
N ASN A 355 -39.04 -73.21 -31.64
CA ASN A 355 -37.64 -73.56 -31.56
C ASN A 355 -37.00 -72.83 -30.38
N HIS A 356 -36.36 -73.57 -29.47
CA HIS A 356 -35.60 -73.03 -28.35
C HIS A 356 -34.17 -73.55 -28.44
N SER A 357 -33.19 -72.64 -28.44
CA SER A 357 -31.76 -72.99 -28.53
C SER A 357 -31.41 -73.93 -29.71
N GLY A 358 -32.07 -73.76 -30.86
CA GLY A 358 -31.80 -74.55 -32.07
C GLY A 358 -32.52 -75.89 -32.14
N SER A 359 -33.39 -76.20 -31.17
CA SER A 359 -34.15 -77.46 -31.13
C SER A 359 -35.66 -77.20 -31.13
N ASP A 360 -36.39 -78.01 -31.89
CA ASP A 360 -37.86 -78.01 -31.87
C ASP A 360 -38.34 -78.39 -30.46
N SER A 361 -39.05 -77.48 -29.80
CA SER A 361 -39.56 -77.69 -28.45
C SER A 361 -41.05 -78.03 -28.46
N LYS A 362 -41.49 -78.70 -27.41
CA LYS A 362 -42.91 -79.03 -27.22
C LYS A 362 -43.66 -77.80 -26.73
N ILE A 363 -44.81 -77.52 -27.33
CA ILE A 363 -45.83 -76.67 -26.72
C ILE A 363 -46.68 -77.56 -25.82
N ILE A 364 -46.51 -77.42 -24.50
CA ILE A 364 -47.26 -78.18 -23.50
C ILE A 364 -48.43 -77.35 -22.95
N ASN A 365 -49.37 -78.02 -22.27
CA ASN A 365 -50.58 -77.39 -21.73
C ASN A 365 -51.49 -76.78 -22.81
N VAL A 366 -51.45 -77.32 -24.03
CA VAL A 366 -52.40 -77.00 -25.10
C VAL A 366 -53.74 -77.66 -24.77
N ALA A 367 -54.75 -76.84 -24.47
CA ALA A 367 -56.12 -77.30 -24.31
C ALA A 367 -56.60 -77.99 -25.61
N ALA A 368 -57.59 -78.87 -25.53
CA ALA A 368 -58.14 -79.49 -26.73
C ALA A 368 -58.76 -78.40 -27.61
N GLY A 369 -58.33 -78.31 -28.87
CA GLY A 369 -58.84 -77.34 -29.81
C GLY A 369 -60.24 -77.71 -30.29
N ASP A 370 -61.02 -76.73 -30.73
CA ASP A 370 -62.33 -77.05 -31.29
C ASP A 370 -62.20 -77.83 -32.61
N LEU A 371 -62.98 -78.91 -32.75
CA LEU A 371 -63.01 -79.73 -33.97
C LEU A 371 -64.18 -79.31 -34.85
N SER A 372 -64.04 -78.18 -35.54
CA SER A 372 -65.01 -77.65 -36.51
C SER A 372 -64.32 -77.24 -37.82
N GLU A 373 -65.10 -77.06 -38.89
CA GLU A 373 -64.56 -76.73 -40.23
C GLU A 373 -63.77 -75.42 -40.25
N ASP A 374 -64.16 -74.44 -39.43
CA ASP A 374 -63.56 -73.11 -39.37
C ASP A 374 -62.57 -72.94 -38.20
N SER A 375 -62.21 -74.03 -37.50
CA SER A 375 -61.33 -73.93 -36.32
C SER A 375 -59.90 -73.53 -36.68
N THR A 376 -59.35 -72.59 -35.92
CA THR A 376 -57.94 -72.18 -36.00
C THR A 376 -57.14 -72.63 -34.77
N ASP A 377 -57.74 -73.45 -33.92
CA ASP A 377 -57.09 -73.90 -32.69
C ASP A 377 -56.01 -74.95 -32.99
N ALA A 378 -54.95 -74.94 -32.18
CA ALA A 378 -54.00 -76.05 -32.19
C ALA A 378 -54.67 -77.30 -31.62
N VAL A 379 -54.67 -78.40 -32.38
CA VAL A 379 -55.12 -79.71 -31.88
C VAL A 379 -54.02 -80.34 -31.02
N ASN A 380 -54.40 -80.96 -29.90
CA ASN A 380 -53.44 -81.60 -29.01
C ASN A 380 -53.34 -83.12 -29.23
N GLY A 381 -52.38 -83.75 -28.55
CA GLY A 381 -52.08 -85.17 -28.72
C GLY A 381 -53.24 -86.12 -28.38
N SER A 382 -54.13 -85.76 -27.45
CA SER A 382 -55.28 -86.62 -27.10
C SER A 382 -56.33 -86.64 -28.20
N GLN A 383 -56.52 -85.52 -28.91
CA GLN A 383 -57.44 -85.46 -30.06
C GLN A 383 -56.93 -86.28 -31.24
N LEU A 384 -55.63 -86.20 -31.55
CA LEU A 384 -55.02 -87.01 -32.61
C LEU A 384 -55.04 -88.50 -32.25
N PHE A 385 -54.76 -88.85 -30.99
CA PHE A 385 -54.84 -90.23 -30.50
C PHE A 385 -56.25 -90.82 -30.65
N ALA A 386 -57.31 -90.06 -30.30
CA ALA A 386 -58.69 -90.51 -30.47
C ALA A 386 -59.07 -90.76 -31.95
N ILE A 387 -58.46 -90.05 -32.90
CA ILE A 387 -58.62 -90.30 -34.33
C ILE A 387 -57.83 -91.56 -34.73
N ASP A 388 -56.60 -91.72 -34.26
CA ASP A 388 -55.74 -92.87 -34.54
C ASP A 388 -56.37 -94.20 -34.09
N GLU A 389 -57.05 -94.22 -32.94
CA GLU A 389 -57.83 -95.38 -32.48
C GLU A 389 -58.95 -95.74 -33.46
N LYS A 390 -59.70 -94.74 -33.97
CA LYS A 390 -60.76 -94.97 -34.96
C LYS A 390 -60.19 -95.47 -36.29
N VAL A 391 -59.04 -94.95 -36.73
CA VAL A 391 -58.36 -95.40 -37.96
C VAL A 391 -57.84 -96.83 -37.81
N SER A 392 -57.26 -97.16 -36.65
CA SER A 392 -56.82 -98.53 -36.33
C SER A 392 -57.99 -99.52 -36.35
N GLN A 393 -59.13 -99.16 -35.76
CA GLN A 393 -60.35 -99.98 -35.81
C GLN A 393 -60.85 -100.19 -37.25
N ASN A 394 -60.83 -99.14 -38.07
CA ASN A 394 -61.19 -99.25 -39.48
C ASN A 394 -60.25 -100.21 -40.22
N THR A 395 -58.96 -100.17 -39.92
CA THR A 395 -57.96 -101.08 -40.49
C THR A 395 -58.27 -102.54 -40.12
N THR A 396 -58.60 -102.82 -38.86
CA THR A 396 -59.05 -104.14 -38.41
C THR A 396 -60.31 -104.60 -39.14
N ASN A 397 -61.31 -103.72 -39.28
CA ASN A 397 -62.55 -104.02 -39.98
C ASN A 397 -62.31 -104.35 -41.47
N ILE A 398 -61.41 -103.61 -42.14
CA ILE A 398 -61.04 -103.87 -43.53
C ILE A 398 -60.33 -105.23 -43.69
N ALA A 399 -59.44 -105.59 -42.77
CA ALA A 399 -58.76 -106.88 -42.79
C ALA A 399 -59.76 -108.06 -42.59
N ALA A 400 -60.72 -107.89 -41.68
CA ALA A 400 -61.80 -108.85 -41.49
C ALA A 400 -62.65 -109.00 -42.77
N ASN A 401 -63.06 -107.89 -43.37
CA ASN A 401 -63.81 -107.89 -44.63
C ASN A 401 -63.01 -108.58 -45.76
N THR A 402 -61.71 -108.31 -45.86
CA THR A 402 -60.82 -108.98 -46.83
C THR A 402 -60.79 -110.50 -46.62
N THR A 403 -60.69 -110.96 -45.38
CA THR A 403 -60.75 -112.40 -45.03
C THR A 403 -62.09 -113.01 -45.45
N SER A 404 -63.21 -112.35 -45.13
CA SER A 404 -64.53 -112.79 -45.54
C SER A 404 -64.70 -112.84 -47.06
N ILE A 405 -64.17 -111.85 -47.80
CA ILE A 405 -64.18 -111.84 -49.28
C ILE A 405 -63.35 -113.00 -49.84
N SER A 406 -62.18 -113.26 -49.26
CA SER A 406 -61.34 -114.41 -49.66
C SER A 406 -62.06 -115.73 -49.41
N GLN A 407 -62.71 -115.89 -48.26
CA GLN A 407 -63.50 -117.09 -47.95
C GLN A 407 -64.67 -117.25 -48.92
N ASN A 408 -65.39 -116.17 -49.23
CA ASN A 408 -66.44 -116.18 -50.24
C ASN A 408 -65.89 -116.61 -51.61
N THR A 409 -64.70 -116.13 -51.99
CA THR A 409 -64.02 -116.53 -53.24
C THR A 409 -63.71 -118.04 -53.25
N THR A 410 -63.20 -118.61 -52.16
CA THR A 410 -62.96 -120.06 -52.02
C THR A 410 -64.26 -120.87 -52.07
N ASN A 411 -65.31 -120.43 -51.37
CA ASN A 411 -66.61 -121.09 -51.39
C ASN A 411 -67.23 -121.09 -52.79
N ILE A 412 -67.12 -119.97 -53.53
CA ILE A 412 -67.56 -119.88 -54.93
C ILE A 412 -66.80 -120.89 -55.78
N ALA A 413 -65.46 -120.98 -55.65
CA ALA A 413 -64.66 -121.96 -56.39
C ALA A 413 -65.04 -123.42 -56.07
N ALA A 414 -65.33 -123.75 -54.81
CA ALA A 414 -65.79 -125.07 -54.40
C ALA A 414 -67.17 -125.40 -55.00
N ASN A 415 -68.11 -124.45 -54.96
CA ASN A 415 -69.41 -124.60 -55.61
C ASN A 415 -69.27 -124.83 -57.11
N THR A 416 -68.38 -124.10 -57.80
CA THR A 416 -68.07 -124.34 -59.21
C THR A 416 -67.56 -125.75 -59.45
N ALA A 417 -66.60 -126.25 -58.65
CA ALA A 417 -66.09 -127.61 -58.78
C ALA A 417 -67.16 -128.69 -58.52
N SER A 418 -68.06 -128.50 -57.54
CA SER A 418 -69.20 -129.40 -57.33
C SER A 418 -70.19 -129.37 -58.50
N ILE A 419 -70.41 -128.21 -59.12
CA ILE A 419 -71.23 -128.09 -60.33
C ILE A 419 -70.57 -128.85 -61.50
N ASP A 420 -69.25 -128.72 -61.68
CA ASP A 420 -68.51 -129.45 -62.71
C ASP A 420 -68.55 -130.97 -62.49
N GLN A 421 -68.44 -131.42 -61.24
CA GLN A 421 -68.61 -132.84 -60.87
C GLN A 421 -70.02 -133.32 -61.18
N ASN A 422 -71.05 -132.57 -60.78
CA ASN A 422 -72.44 -132.89 -61.11
C ASN A 422 -72.64 -132.98 -62.64
N SER A 423 -72.02 -132.09 -63.42
CA SER A 423 -72.06 -132.15 -64.88
C SER A 423 -71.39 -133.43 -65.43
N THR A 424 -70.30 -133.88 -64.81
CA THR A 424 -69.59 -135.12 -65.17
C THR A 424 -70.42 -136.36 -64.80
N ASP A 425 -71.00 -136.38 -63.60
CA ASP A 425 -71.87 -137.47 -63.14
C ASP A 425 -73.14 -137.58 -64.01
N ILE A 426 -73.72 -136.44 -64.42
CA ILE A 426 -74.83 -136.40 -65.38
C ILE A 426 -74.41 -136.98 -66.73
N ALA A 427 -73.21 -136.66 -67.23
CA ALA A 427 -72.70 -137.23 -68.46
C ALA A 427 -72.47 -138.76 -68.35
N ALA A 428 -71.94 -139.24 -67.21
CA ALA A 428 -71.77 -140.67 -66.94
C ALA A 428 -73.11 -141.42 -66.82
N ASN A 429 -74.10 -140.81 -66.16
CA ASN A 429 -75.45 -141.34 -66.09
C ASN A 429 -76.09 -141.40 -67.48
N THR A 430 -75.88 -140.39 -68.32
CA THR A 430 -76.34 -140.38 -69.72
C THR A 430 -75.70 -141.52 -70.52
N ALA A 431 -74.38 -141.71 -70.42
CA ALA A 431 -73.68 -142.82 -71.07
C ALA A 431 -74.17 -144.20 -70.57
N SER A 432 -74.45 -144.34 -69.28
CA SER A 432 -75.01 -145.59 -68.71
C SER A 432 -76.44 -145.84 -69.20
N ILE A 433 -77.25 -144.78 -69.36
CA ILE A 433 -78.58 -144.88 -69.97
C ILE A 433 -78.48 -145.32 -71.43
N ASP A 434 -77.54 -144.76 -72.20
CA ASP A 434 -77.27 -145.15 -73.59
C ASP A 434 -76.83 -146.63 -73.68
N GLN A 435 -75.99 -147.10 -72.75
CA GLN A 435 -75.60 -148.51 -72.65
C GLN A 435 -76.81 -149.40 -72.32
N ASN A 436 -77.61 -149.04 -71.32
CA ASN A 436 -78.84 -149.78 -71.01
C ASN A 436 -79.79 -149.83 -72.22
N SER A 437 -79.89 -148.76 -73.00
CA SER A 437 -80.68 -148.74 -74.23
C SER A 437 -80.11 -149.70 -75.30
N THR A 438 -78.78 -149.84 -75.37
CA THR A 438 -78.08 -150.79 -76.26
C THR A 438 -78.26 -152.25 -75.79
N ASP A 439 -78.17 -152.50 -74.49
CA ASP A 439 -78.39 -153.82 -73.88
C ASP A 439 -79.85 -154.28 -74.06
N ILE A 440 -80.81 -153.37 -73.89
CA ILE A 440 -82.24 -153.63 -74.18
C ILE A 440 -82.42 -153.98 -75.66
N ALA A 441 -81.77 -153.26 -76.59
CA ALA A 441 -81.82 -153.60 -78.01
C ALA A 441 -81.23 -155.00 -78.30
N THR A 442 -80.12 -155.36 -77.63
CA THR A 442 -79.49 -156.69 -77.74
C THR A 442 -80.37 -157.80 -77.17
N ASN A 443 -81.00 -157.57 -76.01
CA ASN A 443 -81.97 -158.49 -75.42
C ASN A 443 -83.20 -158.65 -76.30
N THR A 444 -83.69 -157.57 -76.91
CA THR A 444 -84.80 -157.61 -77.87
C THR A 444 -84.44 -158.47 -79.08
N ALA A 445 -83.27 -158.26 -79.69
CA ALA A 445 -82.77 -159.09 -80.79
C ALA A 445 -82.60 -160.58 -80.39
N SER A 446 -82.13 -160.84 -79.17
CA SER A 446 -82.00 -162.22 -78.65
C SER A 446 -83.36 -162.88 -78.40
N ILE A 447 -84.37 -162.11 -77.95
CA ILE A 447 -85.75 -162.58 -77.80
C ILE A 447 -86.38 -162.85 -79.17
N ASP A 448 -86.15 -161.99 -80.17
CA ASP A 448 -86.60 -162.20 -81.54
C ASP A 448 -85.97 -163.48 -82.15
N GLN A 449 -84.69 -163.73 -81.86
CA GLN A 449 -84.01 -164.98 -82.24
C GLN A 449 -84.62 -166.20 -81.54
N ASN A 450 -84.81 -166.15 -80.22
CA ASN A 450 -85.47 -167.23 -79.48
C ASN A 450 -86.90 -167.50 -79.99
N THR A 451 -87.63 -166.45 -80.37
CA THR A 451 -88.97 -166.56 -80.96
C THR A 451 -88.92 -167.26 -82.32
N THR A 452 -87.89 -166.96 -83.11
CA THR A 452 -87.62 -167.61 -84.41
C THR A 452 -87.27 -169.09 -84.22
N ASP A 453 -86.37 -169.40 -83.28
CA ASP A 453 -85.91 -170.77 -82.99
C ASP A 453 -87.08 -171.66 -82.51
N ILE A 454 -88.00 -171.12 -81.72
CA ILE A 454 -89.22 -171.81 -81.26
C ILE A 454 -90.16 -172.13 -82.44
N ALA A 455 -90.31 -171.22 -83.40
CA ALA A 455 -91.21 -171.40 -84.55
C ALA A 455 -90.75 -172.51 -85.53
N THR A 456 -89.45 -172.83 -85.54
CA THR A 456 -88.87 -173.88 -86.41
C THR A 456 -88.92 -175.30 -85.84
N ASN A 457 -89.38 -175.50 -84.60
CA ASN A 457 -89.36 -176.81 -83.90
C ASN A 457 -90.70 -177.56 -83.88
N THR A 458 -91.64 -177.20 -84.77
CA THR A 458 -92.92 -177.89 -85.03
C THR A 458 -93.15 -177.99 -86.52
#